data_AF-A0A3D9MRN2-F1
#
_entry.id   AF-A0A3D9MRN2-F1
#
_cell.length_a   1.000
_cell.length_b   1.000
_cell.length_c   1.000
_cell.angle_alpha   90.00
_cell.angle_beta   90.00
_cell.angle_gamma   90.00
#
_symmetry.space_group_name_H-M   'P 1'
#
loop_
_entity.id
_entity.type
_entity.pdbx_description
1 polymer ?
#
loop_
_entity_poly.entity_id
_entity_poly.type
_entity_poly.pdbx_seq_one_letter_code
_entity_poly.pdbx_strand_id
1 'polypeptide(L)'
;MESKKGWLRKDLDALRLQWAMLTFYERFEQLVAHVLSVVISIIILVSLWQLIQAVISLLVADALNPLDHAVYQTVFGMVMTLLIAMEFKHSITRVMARRDHIVQVKTVLLVALLAIARKFIILDPASAPAQIAALAFALVALGSVYWLMRQRDDPVDAPNAAQAERDRVVHAQRQQGGPPRAGDQPDN
;
A
#
# COMPACT_ATOMS: atom_id res chain seq x y z
N MET A 1 -39.31 -27.80 30.88
CA MET A 1 -38.72 -26.59 30.24
C MET A 1 -37.19 -26.66 30.17
N GLU A 2 -36.56 -27.85 30.02
CA GLU A 2 -35.09 -28.00 30.14
C GLU A 2 -34.34 -28.23 28.81
N SER A 3 -35.03 -28.54 27.71
CA SER A 3 -34.37 -28.92 26.44
C SER A 3 -33.67 -27.75 25.71
N LYS A 4 -34.12 -26.50 25.88
CA LYS A 4 -33.52 -25.33 25.19
C LYS A 4 -32.12 -24.95 25.67
N LYS A 5 -31.73 -25.33 26.90
CA LYS A 5 -30.46 -24.90 27.50
C LYS A 5 -29.25 -25.69 26.99
N GLY A 6 -29.47 -26.91 26.50
CA GLY A 6 -28.42 -27.78 25.94
C GLY A 6 -27.95 -27.40 24.54
N TRP A 7 -28.84 -26.84 23.71
CA TRP A 7 -28.52 -26.39 22.35
C TRP A 7 -27.62 -25.14 22.36
N LEU A 8 -27.94 -24.16 23.22
CA LEU A 8 -27.15 -22.93 23.38
C LEU A 8 -25.71 -23.18 23.86
N ARG A 9 -25.48 -24.20 24.69
CA ARG A 9 -24.13 -24.52 25.18
C ARG A 9 -23.22 -25.09 24.09
N LYS A 10 -23.75 -25.92 23.19
CA LYS A 10 -22.98 -26.47 22.07
C LYS A 10 -22.55 -25.41 21.06
N ASP A 11 -23.41 -24.43 20.76
CA ASP A 11 -23.06 -23.30 19.90
C ASP A 11 -21.99 -22.41 20.54
N LEU A 12 -22.06 -22.16 21.85
CA LEU A 12 -21.07 -21.35 22.57
C LEU A 12 -19.67 -22.00 22.60
N ASP A 13 -19.60 -23.33 22.71
CA ASP A 13 -18.34 -24.07 22.69
C ASP A 13 -17.76 -24.15 21.26
N ALA A 14 -18.60 -24.33 20.23
CA ALA A 14 -18.18 -24.30 18.83
C ALA A 14 -17.67 -22.91 18.41
N LEU A 15 -18.33 -21.85 18.87
CA LEU A 15 -17.85 -20.48 18.73
C LEU A 15 -16.53 -20.31 19.48
N ARG A 16 -16.42 -20.66 20.77
CA ARG A 16 -15.15 -20.52 21.52
C ARG A 16 -13.96 -21.24 20.88
N LEU A 17 -14.15 -22.42 20.30
CA LEU A 17 -13.11 -23.16 19.59
C LEU A 17 -12.68 -22.46 18.30
N GLN A 18 -13.61 -21.91 17.51
CA GLN A 18 -13.29 -21.07 16.35
C GLN A 18 -12.54 -19.80 16.75
N TRP A 19 -12.95 -19.15 17.83
CA TRP A 19 -12.31 -17.93 18.35
C TRP A 19 -10.90 -18.18 18.87
N ALA A 20 -10.65 -19.34 19.50
CA ALA A 20 -9.33 -19.77 19.94
C ALA A 20 -8.40 -20.14 18.77
N MET A 21 -8.93 -20.76 17.71
CA MET A 21 -8.16 -21.03 16.47
C MET A 21 -7.77 -19.73 15.75
N LEU A 22 -8.71 -18.78 15.67
CA LEU A 22 -8.49 -17.45 15.08
C LEU A 22 -7.35 -16.71 15.80
N THR A 23 -7.30 -16.79 17.14
CA THR A 23 -6.23 -16.13 17.92
C THR A 23 -4.85 -16.79 17.74
N PHE A 24 -4.77 -18.10 17.53
CA PHE A 24 -3.49 -18.75 17.25
C PHE A 24 -2.96 -18.36 15.88
N TYR A 25 -3.83 -18.37 14.86
CA TYR A 25 -3.49 -17.93 13.51
C TYR A 25 -3.06 -16.46 13.50
N GLU A 26 -3.78 -15.58 14.19
CA GLU A 26 -3.46 -14.16 14.25
C GLU A 26 -2.11 -13.88 14.94
N ARG A 27 -1.77 -14.62 16.01
CA ARG A 27 -0.44 -14.53 16.64
C ARG A 27 0.67 -15.05 15.73
N PHE A 28 0.41 -16.12 14.99
CA PHE A 28 1.34 -16.62 13.99
C PHE A 28 1.56 -15.58 12.87
N GLU A 29 0.49 -14.95 12.37
CA GLU A 29 0.56 -13.90 11.36
C GLU A 29 1.37 -12.68 11.86
N GLN A 30 1.13 -12.23 13.09
CA GLN A 30 1.90 -11.14 13.70
C GLN A 30 3.39 -11.48 13.83
N LEU A 31 3.73 -12.72 14.22
CA LEU A 31 5.12 -13.17 14.29
C LEU A 31 5.78 -13.16 12.91
N VAL A 32 5.11 -13.72 11.89
CA VAL A 32 5.61 -13.75 10.51
C VAL A 32 5.78 -12.33 9.96
N ALA A 33 4.79 -11.46 10.14
CA ALA A 33 4.85 -10.07 9.70
C ALA A 33 5.97 -9.29 10.40
N HIS A 34 6.24 -9.56 11.68
CA HIS A 34 7.32 -8.92 12.41
C HIS A 34 8.69 -9.34 11.88
N VAL A 35 8.92 -10.65 11.71
CA VAL A 35 10.15 -11.19 11.12
C VAL A 35 10.36 -10.64 9.71
N LEU A 36 9.31 -10.65 8.89
CA LEU A 36 9.37 -10.15 7.52
C LEU A 36 9.70 -8.65 7.47
N SER A 37 9.13 -7.85 8.37
CA SER A 37 9.43 -6.41 8.48
C SER A 37 10.90 -6.15 8.83
N VAL A 38 11.48 -6.94 9.73
CA VAL A 38 12.91 -6.85 10.08
C VAL A 38 13.79 -7.22 8.88
N VAL A 39 13.51 -8.34 8.22
CA VAL A 39 14.27 -8.80 7.04
C VAL A 39 14.23 -7.76 5.92
N ILE A 40 13.05 -7.26 5.56
CA ILE A 40 12.90 -6.26 4.51
C ILE A 40 13.59 -4.95 4.89
N SER A 41 13.56 -4.55 6.17
CA SER A 41 14.28 -3.36 6.63
C SER A 41 15.80 -3.48 6.42
N ILE A 42 16.38 -4.64 6.67
CA ILE A 42 17.80 -4.91 6.39
C ILE A 42 18.07 -4.84 4.89
N ILE A 43 17.22 -5.47 4.06
CA ILE A 43 17.33 -5.41 2.59
C ILE A 43 17.31 -3.98 2.08
N ILE A 44 16.40 -3.13 2.60
CA ILE A 44 16.30 -1.71 2.23
C ILE A 44 17.62 -0.98 2.54
N LEU A 45 18.18 -1.15 3.74
CA LEU A 45 19.43 -0.50 4.14
C LEU A 45 20.60 -0.93 3.24
N VAL A 46 20.74 -2.23 3.00
CA VAL A 46 21.79 -2.80 2.13
C VAL A 46 21.63 -2.32 0.68
N SER A 47 20.41 -2.27 0.18
CA SER A 47 20.10 -1.85 -1.20
C SER A 47 20.33 -0.34 -1.39
N LEU A 48 19.96 0.46 -0.40
CA LEU A 48 20.21 1.90 -0.39
C LEU A 48 21.72 2.19 -0.36
N TRP A 49 22.48 1.48 0.47
CA TRP A 49 23.93 1.62 0.52
C TRP A 49 24.57 1.30 -0.83
N GLN A 50 24.20 0.18 -1.45
CA GLN A 50 24.69 -0.18 -2.78
C GLN A 50 24.33 0.85 -3.85
N LEU A 51 23.10 1.38 -3.82
CA LEU A 51 22.67 2.42 -4.75
C LEU A 51 23.50 3.70 -4.60
N ILE A 52 23.76 4.14 -3.36
CA ILE A 52 24.61 5.32 -3.10
C ILE A 52 26.02 5.11 -3.65
N GLN A 53 26.62 3.95 -3.36
CA GLN A 53 27.95 3.60 -3.85
C GLN A 53 28.01 3.60 -5.38
N ALA A 54 27.00 3.01 -6.05
CA ALA A 54 26.90 3.02 -7.49
C ALA A 54 26.83 4.46 -8.04
N VAL A 55 25.91 5.28 -7.52
CA VAL A 55 25.73 6.67 -7.98
C VAL A 55 27.01 7.50 -7.79
N ILE A 56 27.70 7.36 -6.65
CA ILE A 56 28.97 8.06 -6.40
C ILE A 56 30.05 7.57 -7.36
N SER A 57 30.18 6.25 -7.53
CA SER A 57 31.16 5.68 -8.46
C SER A 57 30.94 6.19 -9.89
N LEU A 58 29.69 6.27 -10.34
CA LEU A 58 29.34 6.81 -11.66
C LEU A 58 29.70 8.30 -11.77
N LEU A 59 29.34 9.10 -10.76
CA LEU A 59 29.55 10.55 -10.79
C LEU A 59 31.05 10.91 -10.75
N VAL A 60 31.86 10.13 -10.03
CA VAL A 60 33.28 10.40 -9.80
C VAL A 60 34.19 9.73 -10.83
N ALA A 61 33.90 8.48 -11.23
CA ALA A 61 34.76 7.71 -12.13
C ALA A 61 34.48 7.95 -13.62
N ASP A 62 33.25 8.36 -13.99
CA ASP A 62 32.77 8.32 -15.38
C ASP A 62 32.42 9.70 -15.97
N ALA A 63 32.79 10.80 -15.31
CA ALA A 63 32.59 12.17 -15.81
C ALA A 63 33.30 12.48 -17.15
N LEU A 64 33.98 11.50 -17.76
CA LEU A 64 34.70 11.60 -19.03
C LEU A 64 34.22 10.63 -20.12
N ASN A 65 33.22 9.77 -19.88
CA ASN A 65 32.64 8.92 -20.92
C ASN A 65 31.12 9.14 -21.03
N PRO A 66 30.59 9.40 -22.24
CA PRO A 66 29.18 9.67 -22.42
C PRO A 66 28.35 8.42 -22.13
N LEU A 67 27.89 8.30 -20.88
CA LEU A 67 26.57 7.80 -20.51
C LEU A 67 26.09 6.59 -21.33
N ASP A 68 26.72 5.44 -21.11
CA ASP A 68 26.27 4.17 -21.66
C ASP A 68 24.85 3.85 -21.13
N HIS A 69 23.95 3.44 -22.02
CA HIS A 69 22.56 3.10 -21.67
C HIS A 69 22.49 1.98 -20.65
N ALA A 70 23.44 1.04 -20.67
CA ALA A 70 23.51 -0.08 -19.72
C ALA A 70 23.70 0.40 -18.27
N VAL A 71 24.42 1.50 -18.07
CA VAL A 71 24.72 2.07 -16.75
C VAL A 71 23.47 2.72 -16.14
N TYR A 72 22.70 3.47 -16.94
CA TYR A 72 21.41 4.02 -16.51
C TYR A 72 20.38 2.95 -16.17
N GLN A 73 20.28 1.92 -17.01
CA GLN A 73 19.38 0.79 -16.75
C GLN A 73 19.74 0.10 -15.42
N THR A 74 21.02 -0.04 -15.12
CA THR A 74 21.51 -0.65 -13.88
C THR A 74 21.11 0.18 -12.65
N VAL A 75 21.38 1.49 -12.64
CA VAL A 75 21.01 2.37 -11.52
C VAL A 75 19.51 2.44 -11.34
N PHE A 76 18.75 2.63 -12.42
CA PHE A 76 17.30 2.72 -12.34
C PHE A 76 16.68 1.39 -11.91
N GLY A 77 17.27 0.25 -12.33
CA GLY A 77 16.91 -1.07 -11.85
C GLY A 77 17.12 -1.25 -10.34
N MET A 78 18.20 -0.71 -9.79
CA MET A 78 18.46 -0.68 -8.34
C MET A 78 17.46 0.21 -7.59
N VAL A 79 17.15 1.40 -8.12
CA VAL A 79 16.11 2.28 -7.55
C VAL A 79 14.76 1.56 -7.53
N MET A 80 14.37 0.91 -8.63
CA MET A 80 13.11 0.16 -8.69
C MET A 80 13.07 -1.00 -7.69
N THR A 81 14.16 -1.75 -7.54
CA THR A 81 14.27 -2.77 -6.50
C THR A 81 14.08 -2.19 -5.10
N LEU A 82 14.66 -1.02 -4.82
CA LEU A 82 14.49 -0.32 -3.54
C LEU A 82 13.03 0.14 -3.33
N LEU A 83 12.39 0.71 -4.35
CA LEU A 83 10.98 1.10 -4.31
C LEU A 83 10.09 -0.11 -4.00
N ILE A 84 10.30 -1.24 -4.68
CA ILE A 84 9.56 -2.48 -4.42
C ILE A 84 9.72 -2.92 -2.94
N ALA A 85 10.93 -2.88 -2.39
CA ALA A 85 11.17 -3.23 -0.99
C ALA A 85 10.48 -2.28 0.00
N MET A 86 10.52 -0.97 -0.27
CA MET A 86 9.83 0.04 0.55
C MET A 86 8.31 -0.13 0.50
N GLU A 87 7.76 -0.37 -0.69
CA GLU A 87 6.33 -0.67 -0.86
C GLU A 87 5.92 -1.94 -0.13
N PHE A 88 6.73 -3.00 -0.18
CA PHE A 88 6.47 -4.24 0.56
C PHE A 88 6.49 -4.00 2.08
N LYS A 89 7.50 -3.29 2.61
CA LYS A 89 7.56 -2.94 4.04
C LYS A 89 6.32 -2.15 4.47
N HIS A 90 5.90 -1.16 3.66
CA HIS A 90 4.70 -0.37 3.94
C HIS A 90 3.42 -1.23 3.90
N SER A 91 3.29 -2.09 2.89
CA SER A 91 2.17 -3.04 2.76
C SER A 91 2.03 -3.95 3.98
N ILE A 92 3.13 -4.57 4.43
CA ILE A 92 3.15 -5.46 5.60
C ILE A 92 2.84 -4.69 6.89
N THR A 93 3.43 -3.51 7.07
CA THR A 93 3.18 -2.68 8.27
C THR A 93 1.73 -2.23 8.33
N ARG A 94 1.09 -1.99 7.17
CA ARG A 94 -0.31 -1.60 7.07
C ARG A 94 -1.28 -2.75 7.38
N VAL A 95 -0.92 -3.99 7.01
CA VAL A 95 -1.62 -5.22 7.45
C VAL A 95 -1.52 -5.38 8.96
N MET A 96 -0.35 -5.09 9.55
CA MET A 96 -0.17 -5.13 11.01
C MET A 96 -1.01 -4.06 11.76
N ALA A 97 -1.19 -2.89 11.15
CA ALA A 97 -1.86 -1.74 11.78
C ALA A 97 -3.39 -1.79 11.74
N ARG A 98 -3.98 -2.50 10.77
CA ARG A 98 -5.43 -2.68 10.66
C ARG A 98 -5.74 -4.15 10.90
N ARG A 99 -6.39 -4.46 12.03
CA ARG A 99 -6.91 -5.79 12.36
C ARG A 99 -8.00 -6.33 11.42
N ASP A 100 -8.15 -5.71 10.24
CA ASP A 100 -9.03 -6.19 9.19
C ASP A 100 -8.20 -7.03 8.22
N HIS A 101 -8.47 -8.32 8.33
CA HIS A 101 -8.03 -9.38 7.43
C HIS A 101 -8.43 -8.99 6.00
N ILE A 102 -7.49 -8.45 5.21
CA ILE A 102 -7.35 -8.52 3.75
C ILE A 102 -6.16 -7.62 3.42
N VAL A 103 -5.05 -8.23 3.02
CA VAL A 103 -3.95 -7.51 2.33
C VAL A 103 -4.59 -6.68 1.23
N GLN A 104 -4.52 -5.35 1.33
CA GLN A 104 -5.23 -4.48 0.39
C GLN A 104 -4.82 -4.83 -1.03
N VAL A 105 -5.72 -5.48 -1.76
CA VAL A 105 -5.44 -6.05 -3.07
C VAL A 105 -4.93 -4.97 -4.04
N LYS A 106 -5.37 -3.71 -3.84
CA LYS A 106 -4.89 -2.54 -4.59
C LYS A 106 -3.38 -2.31 -4.42
N THR A 107 -2.86 -2.41 -3.20
CA THR A 107 -1.44 -2.19 -2.90
C THR A 107 -0.61 -3.30 -3.55
N VAL A 108 -1.08 -4.55 -3.48
CA VAL A 108 -0.40 -5.67 -4.14
C VAL A 108 -0.40 -5.52 -5.65
N LEU A 109 -1.52 -5.09 -6.25
CA LEU A 109 -1.61 -4.80 -7.68
C LEU A 109 -0.65 -3.68 -8.10
N LEU A 110 -0.55 -2.61 -7.31
CA LEU A 110 0.41 -1.53 -7.55
C LEU A 110 1.85 -2.04 -7.54
N VAL A 111 2.21 -2.87 -6.57
CA VAL A 111 3.54 -3.48 -6.49
C VAL A 111 3.79 -4.42 -7.67
N ALA A 112 2.78 -5.17 -8.11
CA ALA A 112 2.90 -6.03 -9.28
C ALA A 112 3.08 -5.23 -10.58
N LEU A 113 2.37 -4.10 -10.74
CA LEU A 113 2.58 -3.15 -11.83
C LEU A 113 4.00 -2.57 -11.82
N LEU A 114 4.51 -2.18 -10.64
CA LEU A 114 5.88 -1.68 -10.46
C LEU A 114 6.92 -2.76 -10.81
N ALA A 115 6.68 -4.02 -10.46
CA ALA A 115 7.55 -5.14 -10.76
C ALA A 115 7.62 -5.43 -12.28
N ILE A 116 6.49 -5.34 -12.99
CA ILE A 116 6.46 -5.44 -14.46
C ILE A 116 7.19 -4.25 -15.08
N ALA A 117 6.96 -3.03 -14.57
CA ALA A 117 7.65 -1.84 -15.04
C ALA A 117 9.18 -2.00 -14.93
N ARG A 118 9.70 -2.56 -13.82
CA ARG A 118 11.13 -2.87 -13.66
C ARG A 118 11.65 -3.79 -14.77
N LYS A 119 10.90 -4.84 -15.15
CA LYS A 119 11.28 -5.72 -16.27
C LYS A 119 11.31 -4.99 -17.61
N PHE A 120 10.43 -4.01 -17.81
CA PHE A 120 10.41 -3.19 -19.01
C PHE A 120 11.61 -2.24 -19.10
N ILE A 121 12.04 -1.65 -17.98
CA ILE A 121 13.16 -0.69 -17.97
C ILE A 121 14.52 -1.37 -18.20
N ILE A 122 14.70 -2.57 -17.64
CA ILE A 122 15.93 -3.37 -17.78
C ILE A 122 15.96 -4.11 -19.13
N LEU A 123 14.94 -3.96 -19.97
CA LEU A 123 14.86 -4.64 -21.25
C LEU A 123 15.93 -4.14 -22.20
N ASP A 124 16.69 -5.07 -22.78
CA ASP A 124 17.74 -4.76 -23.76
C ASP A 124 17.08 -4.22 -25.05
N PRO A 125 17.56 -3.11 -25.63
CA PRO A 125 17.15 -2.64 -26.97
C PRO A 125 17.21 -3.71 -28.07
N ALA A 126 18.07 -4.71 -27.94
CA ALA A 126 18.20 -5.84 -28.87
C ALA A 126 17.22 -7.01 -28.59
N SER A 127 16.31 -6.86 -27.62
CA SER A 127 15.36 -7.90 -27.25
C SER A 127 14.43 -8.26 -28.39
N ALA A 128 14.10 -9.55 -28.52
CA ALA A 128 13.20 -10.02 -29.56
C ALA A 128 11.82 -9.32 -29.48
N PRO A 129 11.22 -8.92 -30.61
CA PRO A 129 9.92 -8.23 -30.62
C PRO A 129 8.81 -8.97 -29.85
N ALA A 130 8.87 -10.30 -29.83
CA ALA A 130 7.95 -11.15 -29.08
C ALA A 130 8.03 -10.93 -27.55
N GLN A 131 9.21 -10.65 -27.00
CA GLN A 131 9.38 -10.38 -25.56
C GLN A 131 8.80 -9.04 -25.17
N ILE A 132 9.01 -8.01 -26.02
CA ILE A 132 8.43 -6.68 -25.83
C ILE A 132 6.89 -6.78 -25.87
N ALA A 133 6.34 -7.51 -26.84
CA ALA A 133 4.90 -7.74 -26.96
C ALA A 133 4.32 -8.47 -25.74
N ALA A 134 5.01 -9.50 -25.23
CA ALA A 134 4.58 -10.23 -24.05
C ALA A 134 4.55 -9.34 -22.78
N LEU A 135 5.57 -8.49 -22.59
CA LEU A 135 5.61 -7.55 -21.47
C LEU A 135 4.53 -6.46 -21.59
N ALA A 136 4.30 -5.94 -22.79
CA ALA A 136 3.23 -4.97 -23.04
C ALA A 136 1.84 -5.57 -22.78
N PHE A 137 1.60 -6.80 -23.24
CA PHE A 137 0.34 -7.51 -22.99
C PHE A 137 0.13 -7.76 -21.49
N ALA A 138 1.18 -8.20 -20.77
CA ALA A 138 1.12 -8.39 -19.32
C ALA A 138 0.79 -7.08 -18.59
N LEU A 139 1.42 -5.97 -18.99
CA LEU A 139 1.17 -4.64 -18.41
C LEU A 139 -0.28 -4.18 -18.64
N VAL A 140 -0.80 -4.36 -19.86
CA VAL A 140 -2.21 -4.02 -20.19
C VAL A 140 -3.17 -4.89 -19.40
N ALA A 141 -2.96 -6.21 -19.36
CA ALA A 141 -3.81 -7.12 -18.60
C ALA A 141 -3.87 -6.75 -17.12
N LEU A 142 -2.71 -6.48 -16.50
CA LEU A 142 -2.65 -6.07 -15.10
C LEU A 142 -3.27 -4.69 -14.86
N GLY A 143 -3.08 -3.75 -15.80
CA GLY A 143 -3.72 -2.44 -15.79
C GLY A 143 -5.24 -2.52 -15.89
N SER A 144 -5.78 -3.43 -16.71
CA SER A 144 -7.22 -3.68 -16.81
C SER A 144 -7.81 -4.23 -15.51
N VAL A 145 -7.11 -5.16 -14.84
CA VAL A 145 -7.53 -5.68 -13.52
C VAL A 145 -7.56 -4.55 -12.49
N TYR A 146 -6.54 -3.69 -12.48
CA TYR A 146 -6.48 -2.54 -11.59
C TYR A 146 -7.63 -1.54 -11.85
N TRP A 147 -7.90 -1.23 -13.13
CA TRP A 147 -8.97 -0.33 -13.53
C TRP A 147 -10.37 -0.86 -13.13
N LEU A 148 -10.60 -2.17 -13.29
CA LEU A 148 -11.87 -2.80 -12.90
C LEU A 148 -12.06 -2.82 -11.38
N MET A 149 -10.98 -3.07 -10.62
CA MET A 149 -11.04 -2.96 -9.16
C MET A 149 -11.36 -1.54 -8.72
N ARG A 150 -10.64 -0.55 -9.25
CA ARG A 150 -10.83 0.86 -8.90
C ARG A 150 -12.27 1.35 -9.11
N GLN A 151 -12.91 0.96 -10.21
CA GLN A 151 -14.31 1.32 -10.49
C GLN A 151 -15.31 0.85 -9.44
N ARG A 152 -14.99 -0.19 -8.67
CA ARG A 152 -15.89 -0.69 -7.61
C ARG A 152 -15.77 0.09 -6.31
N ASP A 153 -14.64 0.76 -6.10
CA ASP A 153 -14.36 1.46 -4.84
C ASP A 153 -14.69 2.97 -4.92
N ASP A 154 -14.50 3.61 -6.09
CA ASP A 154 -14.86 5.02 -6.30
C ASP A 154 -16.35 5.34 -5.98
N PRO A 155 -17.35 4.46 -6.23
CA PRO A 155 -18.73 4.68 -5.83
C PRO A 155 -18.99 4.62 -4.31
N VAL A 156 -18.12 3.95 -3.54
CA VAL A 156 -18.31 3.70 -2.10
C VAL A 156 -17.73 4.84 -1.24
N ASP A 157 -16.71 5.54 -1.74
CA ASP A 157 -16.07 6.65 -1.03
C ASP A 157 -16.74 8.03 -1.29
N ALA A 158 -17.42 8.19 -2.43
CA ALA A 158 -18.11 9.43 -2.81
C ALA A 158 -19.22 9.89 -1.81
N PRO A 159 -20.05 9.00 -1.23
CA PRO A 159 -21.07 9.40 -0.26
C PRO A 159 -20.47 9.87 1.07
N ASN A 160 -19.39 9.23 1.53
CA ASN A 160 -18.75 9.52 2.81
C ASN A 160 -17.97 10.84 2.79
N ALA A 161 -17.32 11.16 1.67
CA ALA A 161 -16.65 12.45 1.49
C ALA A 161 -17.67 13.61 1.46
N ALA A 162 -18.80 13.42 0.79
CA ALA A 162 -19.88 14.42 0.74
C ALA A 162 -20.54 14.64 2.12
N GLN A 163 -20.66 13.59 2.95
CA GLN A 163 -21.15 13.71 4.32
C GLN A 163 -20.15 14.39 5.25
N ALA A 164 -18.86 14.05 5.16
CA ALA A 164 -17.82 14.68 5.96
C ALA A 164 -17.69 16.19 5.65
N GLU A 165 -17.89 16.59 4.40
CA GLU A 165 -17.90 18.00 4.01
C GLU A 165 -19.15 18.72 4.54
N ARG A 166 -20.33 18.10 4.44
CA ARG A 166 -21.58 18.64 5.02
C ARG A 166 -21.47 18.82 6.53
N ASP A 167 -20.93 17.84 7.25
CA ASP A 167 -20.76 17.93 8.70
C ASP A 167 -19.76 19.03 9.08
N ARG A 168 -18.65 19.16 8.34
CA ARG A 168 -17.69 20.27 8.55
C ARG A 168 -18.32 21.63 8.33
N VAL A 169 -19.13 21.79 7.28
CA VAL A 169 -19.84 23.05 6.99
C VAL A 169 -20.88 23.34 8.09
N VAL A 170 -21.63 22.35 8.55
CA VAL A 170 -22.59 22.48 9.67
C VAL A 170 -21.88 22.86 10.97
N HIS A 171 -20.72 22.27 11.26
CA HIS A 171 -19.92 22.60 12.43
C HIS A 171 -19.29 24.00 12.35
N ALA A 172 -18.82 24.42 11.17
CA ALA A 172 -18.31 25.77 10.94
C ALA A 172 -19.43 26.82 11.09
N GLN A 173 -20.64 26.51 10.61
CA GLN A 173 -21.78 27.41 10.68
C GLN A 173 -22.36 27.51 12.11
N ARG A 174 -22.30 26.44 12.91
CA ARG A 174 -22.61 26.51 14.36
C ARG A 174 -21.61 27.34 15.16
N GLN A 175 -20.36 27.45 14.72
CA GLN A 175 -19.36 28.28 15.39
C GLN A 175 -19.44 29.76 15.01
N GLN A 176 -19.90 30.08 13.79
CA GLN A 176 -20.12 31.47 13.36
C GLN A 176 -21.50 32.03 13.74
N GLY A 177 -22.50 31.17 13.98
CA GLY A 177 -23.85 31.57 14.40
C GLY A 177 -24.05 31.75 15.91
N GLY A 178 -23.02 32.14 16.67
CA GLY A 178 -23.17 32.49 18.08
C GLY A 178 -24.23 33.59 18.24
N PRO A 179 -25.09 33.53 19.28
CA PRO A 179 -26.19 34.49 19.44
C PRO A 179 -25.64 35.92 19.41
N PRO A 180 -26.36 36.88 18.79
CA PRO A 180 -25.88 38.26 18.70
C PRO A 180 -25.53 38.74 20.10
N ARG A 181 -24.26 39.13 20.29
CA ARG A 181 -23.82 39.74 21.54
C ARG A 181 -24.60 41.04 21.70
N ALA A 182 -25.63 41.01 22.54
CA ALA A 182 -26.22 42.21 23.12
C ALA A 182 -25.11 42.88 23.94
N GLY A 183 -24.47 43.90 23.37
CA GLY A 183 -23.30 44.51 23.98
C GLY A 183 -22.72 45.74 23.27
N ASP A 184 -23.03 45.98 22.00
CA ASP A 184 -22.64 47.23 21.34
C ASP A 184 -23.78 48.27 21.48
N GLN A 185 -24.04 48.66 22.73
CA GLN A 185 -24.68 49.94 23.02
C GLN A 185 -23.53 50.96 23.09
N PRO A 186 -23.44 51.94 22.16
CA PRO A 186 -22.43 52.97 22.27
C PRO A 186 -22.86 53.90 23.41
N ASP A 187 -22.14 53.83 24.52
CA ASP A 187 -22.19 54.86 25.55
C ASP A 187 -21.30 56.03 25.08
N ASN A 188 -21.99 57.16 24.84
CA ASN A 188 -21.51 58.53 24.59
C ASN A 188 -21.19 58.94 23.15
#